data_AF-A0A0G0X756-F1
#
_entry.id   AF-A0A0G0X756-F1
#
_cell.length_a   1.000
_cell.length_b   1.000
_cell.length_c   1.000
_cell.angle_alpha   90.00
_cell.angle_beta   90.00
_cell.angle_gamma   90.00
#
_symmetry.space_group_name_H-M   'P 1'
#
loop_
_entity.id
_entity.type
_entity.pdbx_description
1 polymer ?
#
loop_
_entity_poly.entity_id
_entity_poly.type
_entity_poly.pdbx_seq_one_letter_code
_entity_poly.pdbx_strand_id
1 'polypeptide(L)'
;MNMKTAAKFKKKQDKPISSLAEFPKHSVNKFLINFYGNRFLKHLAILFSKVSNLIKKFRKMNRQYLLPFSIGILLILGPIVYLTIFKSESVQAWYDDNWNYRVKYTISNSGSADSDKKVKFDIDTAAIITDGKLQTDCGDSRFTDINGQILEYYLDTVGGACNTNSTDYYVLVPTINSGDTIIYHYYGNPYAPNGTNDSQFTQDTFSPTSLTSASSETGKGPVAYWKLDEGYDKKADTKIEQQIEIMNQEYSTFYATWYNESWTRRKLITATNNVASELTNYQIQLTLTY
;
A
#
# COMPACT_ATOMS: atom_id res chain seq x y z
N MET A 1 -17.70 -41.47 -71.03
CA MET A 1 -16.46 -40.73 -70.64
C MET A 1 -16.95 -39.38 -70.12
N ASN A 2 -17.15 -39.10 -68.82
CA ASN A 2 -16.38 -39.38 -67.61
C ASN A 2 -17.29 -39.82 -66.44
N MET A 3 -16.83 -40.83 -65.70
CA MET A 3 -17.22 -41.09 -64.31
C MET A 3 -16.55 -40.06 -63.40
N LYS A 4 -17.25 -39.51 -62.40
CA LYS A 4 -16.68 -39.23 -61.07
C LYS A 4 -17.76 -39.38 -59.99
N THR A 5 -17.73 -40.56 -59.39
CA THR A 5 -18.02 -41.01 -58.02
C THR A 5 -18.09 -39.94 -56.92
N ALA A 6 -19.09 -40.07 -56.03
CA ALA A 6 -19.03 -40.02 -54.55
C ALA A 6 -20.42 -39.60 -53.98
N ALA A 7 -21.27 -40.53 -53.54
CA ALA A 7 -21.32 -41.15 -52.21
C ALA A 7 -21.91 -40.25 -51.11
N LYS A 8 -23.15 -40.62 -50.73
CA LYS A 8 -24.01 -40.17 -49.62
C LYS A 8 -23.29 -39.81 -48.32
N PHE A 9 -23.74 -38.74 -47.67
CA PHE A 9 -23.81 -38.68 -46.22
C PHE A 9 -25.23 -38.28 -45.77
N LYS A 10 -25.81 -39.15 -44.95
CA LYS A 10 -27.18 -39.12 -44.41
C LYS A 10 -27.21 -38.09 -43.28
N LYS A 11 -27.98 -37.01 -43.44
CA LYS A 11 -28.12 -35.96 -42.41
C LYS A 11 -28.92 -36.54 -41.24
N LYS A 12 -28.25 -36.73 -40.10
CA LYS A 12 -28.81 -37.20 -38.84
C LYS A 12 -29.70 -36.09 -38.26
N GLN A 13 -30.99 -36.38 -38.08
CA GLN A 13 -31.87 -35.58 -37.24
C GLN A 13 -31.54 -35.91 -35.78
N ASP A 14 -31.09 -34.93 -35.01
CA ASP A 14 -31.09 -35.00 -33.55
C ASP A 14 -31.97 -33.85 -33.02
N LYS A 15 -32.91 -34.23 -32.17
CA LYS A 15 -34.00 -33.45 -31.56
C LYS A 15 -33.49 -32.29 -30.67
N PRO A 16 -34.29 -31.23 -30.45
CA PRO A 16 -34.00 -30.22 -29.44
C PRO A 16 -34.18 -30.82 -28.05
N ILE A 17 -33.12 -30.82 -27.24
CA ILE A 17 -33.15 -31.18 -25.82
C ILE A 17 -33.52 -29.92 -25.05
N SER A 18 -34.75 -29.89 -24.56
CA SER A 18 -35.17 -29.01 -23.47
C SER A 18 -34.74 -29.61 -22.13
N SER A 19 -34.44 -28.70 -21.20
CA SER A 19 -34.45 -28.84 -19.74
C SER A 19 -33.11 -28.97 -18.99
N LEU A 20 -33.10 -28.21 -17.89
CA LEU A 20 -32.22 -28.23 -16.70
C LEU A 20 -30.91 -27.43 -16.85
N ALA A 21 -30.62 -26.41 -16.03
CA ALA A 21 -31.27 -25.93 -14.82
C ALA A 21 -30.92 -24.45 -14.57
N GLU A 22 -31.94 -23.63 -14.30
CA GLU A 22 -31.79 -22.34 -13.64
C GLU A 22 -31.32 -22.60 -12.20
N PHE A 23 -30.15 -22.05 -11.84
CA PHE A 23 -29.67 -22.06 -10.47
C PHE A 23 -30.39 -20.99 -9.65
N PRO A 24 -31.04 -21.32 -8.51
CA PRO A 24 -31.77 -20.35 -7.70
C PRO A 24 -30.77 -19.48 -6.91
N LYS A 25 -30.57 -18.23 -7.36
CA LYS A 25 -29.76 -17.20 -6.67
C LYS A 25 -30.43 -16.63 -5.40
N HIS A 26 -30.91 -17.46 -4.48
CA HIS A 26 -31.56 -16.94 -3.26
C HIS A 26 -31.24 -17.58 -1.90
N SER A 27 -30.34 -18.57 -1.78
CA SER A 27 -30.11 -19.23 -0.48
C SER A 27 -28.72 -19.07 0.15
N VAL A 28 -27.73 -18.48 -0.50
CA VAL A 28 -26.36 -18.40 0.07
C VAL A 28 -26.22 -17.23 1.07
N ASN A 29 -26.93 -16.11 0.86
CA ASN A 29 -26.90 -14.98 1.79
C ASN A 29 -27.60 -15.25 3.14
N LYS A 30 -28.41 -16.30 3.25
CA LYS A 30 -29.14 -16.60 4.50
C LYS A 30 -28.36 -17.48 5.48
N PHE A 31 -27.26 -18.12 5.03
CA PHE A 31 -26.48 -19.02 5.88
C PHE A 31 -25.29 -18.32 6.56
N LEU A 32 -24.61 -17.39 5.88
CA LEU A 32 -23.47 -16.67 6.46
C LEU A 32 -23.89 -15.56 7.44
N ILE A 33 -25.08 -14.97 7.26
CA ILE A 33 -25.64 -13.96 8.18
C ILE A 33 -26.05 -14.61 9.53
N ASN A 34 -26.45 -15.88 9.52
CA ASN A 34 -26.92 -16.58 10.72
C ASN A 34 -25.80 -17.18 11.60
N PHE A 35 -24.57 -17.30 11.09
CA PHE A 35 -23.45 -17.84 11.88
C PHE A 35 -22.70 -16.76 12.66
N TYR A 36 -22.47 -15.57 12.08
CA TYR A 36 -21.76 -14.47 12.75
C TYR A 36 -22.66 -13.59 13.63
N GLY A 37 -23.95 -13.44 13.29
CA GLY A 37 -24.89 -12.66 14.10
C GLY A 37 -25.10 -13.24 15.51
N ASN A 38 -25.06 -14.57 15.64
CA ASN A 38 -25.48 -15.24 16.88
C ASN A 38 -24.45 -15.18 18.02
N ARG A 39 -23.14 -15.01 17.73
CA ARG A 39 -22.11 -14.81 18.77
C ARG A 39 -22.05 -13.36 19.24
N PHE A 40 -22.14 -12.39 18.33
CA PHE A 40 -22.13 -10.98 18.68
C PHE A 40 -23.40 -10.55 19.42
N LEU A 41 -24.57 -11.06 19.00
CA LEU A 41 -25.85 -10.83 19.70
C LEU A 41 -25.87 -11.45 21.10
N LYS A 42 -25.21 -12.60 21.31
CA LYS A 42 -25.06 -13.19 22.66
C LYS A 42 -24.18 -12.33 23.57
N HIS A 43 -23.07 -11.78 23.05
CA HIS A 43 -22.24 -10.85 23.82
C HIS A 43 -22.94 -9.52 24.12
N LEU A 44 -23.69 -8.98 23.15
CA LEU A 44 -24.57 -7.82 23.37
C LEU A 44 -25.64 -8.11 24.44
N ALA A 45 -26.30 -9.26 24.39
CA ALA A 45 -27.32 -9.63 25.37
C ALA A 45 -26.75 -9.76 26.80
N ILE A 46 -25.51 -10.25 26.95
CA ILE A 46 -24.81 -10.31 28.24
C ILE A 46 -24.43 -8.90 28.74
N LEU A 47 -24.05 -7.99 27.84
CA LEU A 47 -23.82 -6.59 28.18
C LEU A 47 -25.12 -5.89 28.61
N PHE A 48 -26.21 -6.09 27.87
CA PHE A 48 -27.54 -5.55 28.22
C PHE A 48 -28.05 -6.08 29.57
N SER A 49 -27.82 -7.35 29.89
CA SER A 49 -28.25 -7.91 31.18
C SER A 49 -27.49 -7.30 32.36
N LYS A 50 -26.18 -7.02 32.23
CA LYS A 50 -25.39 -6.31 33.25
C LYS A 50 -25.82 -4.85 33.41
N VAL A 51 -26.12 -4.15 32.32
CA VAL A 51 -26.65 -2.77 32.35
C VAL A 51 -28.02 -2.73 33.03
N SER A 52 -28.89 -3.72 32.79
CA SER A 52 -30.21 -3.77 33.44
C SER A 52 -30.14 -3.88 34.97
N ASN A 53 -29.13 -4.57 35.50
CA ASN A 53 -28.92 -4.70 36.95
C ASN A 53 -28.34 -3.42 37.57
N LEU A 54 -27.54 -2.66 36.82
CA LEU A 54 -27.09 -1.32 37.20
C LEU A 54 -28.28 -0.34 37.24
N ILE A 55 -29.16 -0.36 36.24
CA ILE A 55 -30.36 0.49 36.19
C ILE A 55 -31.31 0.20 37.37
N LYS A 56 -31.47 -1.06 37.76
CA LYS A 56 -32.31 -1.45 38.91
C LYS A 56 -31.78 -0.90 40.24
N LYS A 57 -30.45 -0.77 40.41
CA LYS A 57 -29.83 -0.13 41.59
C LYS A 57 -30.05 1.38 41.62
N PHE A 58 -30.13 2.03 40.46
CA PHE A 58 -30.41 3.47 40.33
C PHE A 58 -31.88 3.86 40.59
N ARG A 59 -32.80 2.91 40.74
CA ARG A 59 -34.24 3.16 40.96
C ARG A 59 -34.59 3.73 42.35
N LYS A 60 -33.65 3.69 43.31
CA LYS A 60 -33.84 4.21 44.68
C LYS A 60 -33.18 5.57 44.91
N MET A 61 -32.78 6.27 43.84
CA MET A 61 -32.11 7.56 43.92
C MET A 61 -33.15 8.70 43.88
N ASN A 62 -33.03 9.66 44.80
CA ASN A 62 -33.96 10.78 44.94
C ASN A 62 -34.18 11.50 43.60
N ARG A 63 -35.45 11.65 43.20
CA ARG A 63 -35.87 12.22 41.90
C ARG A 63 -35.28 13.61 41.61
N GLN A 64 -34.90 14.35 42.65
CA GLN A 64 -34.26 15.67 42.57
C GLN A 64 -32.84 15.66 41.96
N TYR A 65 -32.14 14.52 41.95
CA TYR A 65 -30.79 14.39 41.37
C TYR A 65 -30.78 13.68 40.02
N LEU A 66 -31.88 13.03 39.62
CA LEU A 66 -31.97 12.34 38.33
C LEU A 66 -31.98 13.33 37.16
N LEU A 67 -32.70 14.45 37.30
CA LEU A 67 -32.84 15.48 36.26
C LEU A 67 -31.51 16.20 35.92
N PRO A 68 -30.72 16.72 36.88
CA PRO A 68 -29.43 17.34 36.56
C PRO A 68 -28.41 16.32 36.06
N PHE A 69 -28.49 15.05 36.52
CA PHE A 69 -27.57 14.00 36.08
C PHE A 69 -27.81 13.59 34.62
N SER A 70 -29.07 13.46 34.18
CA SER A 70 -29.39 13.16 32.79
C SER A 70 -29.08 14.34 31.86
N ILE A 71 -29.29 15.58 32.29
CA ILE A 71 -28.88 16.77 31.53
C ILE A 71 -27.35 16.82 31.37
N GLY A 72 -26.59 16.54 32.45
CA GLY A 72 -25.13 16.49 32.38
C GLY A 72 -24.62 15.41 31.42
N ILE A 73 -25.22 14.22 31.43
CA ILE A 73 -24.90 13.16 30.48
C ILE A 73 -25.20 13.58 29.04
N LEU A 74 -26.31 14.29 28.81
CA LEU A 74 -26.71 14.72 27.47
C LEU A 74 -25.80 15.83 26.92
N LEU A 75 -25.29 16.71 27.79
CA LEU A 75 -24.29 17.73 27.44
C LEU A 75 -22.92 17.13 27.08
N ILE A 76 -22.57 15.96 27.64
CA ILE A 76 -21.31 15.27 27.33
C ILE A 76 -21.46 14.36 26.12
N LEU A 77 -22.54 13.56 26.04
CA LEU A 77 -22.76 12.62 24.95
C LEU A 77 -23.22 13.30 23.66
N GLY A 78 -23.97 14.40 23.73
CA GLY A 78 -24.46 15.13 22.57
C GLY A 78 -23.34 15.54 21.59
N PRO A 79 -22.27 16.22 22.03
CA PRO A 79 -21.12 16.56 21.19
C PRO A 79 -20.40 15.33 20.65
N ILE A 80 -20.24 14.27 21.45
CA ILE A 80 -19.58 13.02 21.03
C ILE A 80 -20.37 12.33 19.92
N VAL A 81 -21.70 12.24 20.07
CA VAL A 81 -22.60 11.70 19.06
C VAL A 81 -22.61 12.58 17.81
N TYR A 82 -22.57 13.90 17.98
CA TYR A 82 -22.49 14.83 16.86
C TYR A 82 -21.20 14.65 16.05
N LEU A 83 -20.05 14.55 16.72
CA LEU A 83 -18.76 14.33 16.07
C LEU A 83 -18.66 12.95 15.40
N THR A 84 -19.25 11.92 16.01
CA THR A 84 -19.19 10.55 15.45
C THR A 84 -20.15 10.31 14.30
N ILE A 85 -21.32 10.96 14.27
CA ILE A 85 -22.30 10.77 13.19
C ILE A 85 -22.15 11.80 12.07
N PHE A 86 -21.95 13.08 12.40
CA PHE A 86 -21.94 14.14 11.39
C PHE A 86 -20.54 14.46 10.84
N LYS A 87 -19.47 14.03 11.52
CA LYS A 87 -18.08 14.26 11.09
C LYS A 87 -17.33 12.97 10.74
N SER A 88 -18.01 11.82 10.71
CA SER A 88 -17.43 10.58 10.21
C SER A 88 -17.40 10.62 8.68
N GLU A 89 -16.40 11.26 8.11
CA GLU A 89 -15.96 10.87 6.77
C GLU A 89 -15.58 9.40 6.85
N SER A 90 -16.11 8.59 5.92
CA SER A 90 -15.68 7.20 5.79
C SER A 90 -14.20 7.23 5.39
N VAL A 91 -13.31 7.18 6.38
CA VAL A 91 -11.89 7.04 6.14
C VAL A 91 -11.71 5.65 5.55
N GLN A 92 -11.64 5.60 4.23
CA GLN A 92 -11.29 4.38 3.52
C GLN A 92 -9.97 3.88 4.09
N ALA A 93 -9.92 2.60 4.45
CA ALA A 93 -8.77 1.99 5.10
C ALA A 93 -7.49 2.26 4.29
N TRP A 94 -6.41 2.57 5.01
CA TRP A 94 -5.10 2.73 4.40
C TRP A 94 -4.63 1.38 3.86
N TYR A 95 -3.84 1.40 2.78
CA TYR A 95 -3.22 0.19 2.26
C TYR A 95 -2.31 -0.47 3.31
N ASP A 96 -1.43 0.32 3.93
CA ASP A 96 -0.45 -0.13 4.92
C ASP A 96 -0.11 1.04 5.86
N ASP A 97 -0.01 0.76 7.16
CA ASP A 97 0.21 1.77 8.22
C ASP A 97 1.65 2.33 8.28
N ASN A 98 2.61 1.69 7.59
CA ASN A 98 3.99 2.17 7.47
C ASN A 98 4.13 3.35 6.48
N TRP A 99 3.05 3.71 5.79
CA TRP A 99 3.01 4.84 4.87
C TRP A 99 2.47 6.06 5.58
N ASN A 100 3.19 7.18 5.48
CA ASN A 100 2.85 8.39 6.23
C ASN A 100 1.92 9.33 5.47
N TYR A 101 1.91 9.25 4.13
CA TYR A 101 1.13 10.15 3.29
C TYR A 101 0.42 9.38 2.16
N ARG A 102 -0.77 9.86 1.79
CA ARG A 102 -1.45 9.43 0.57
C ARG A 102 -2.10 10.59 -0.16
N VAL A 103 -2.09 10.56 -1.49
CA VAL A 103 -2.81 11.49 -2.35
C VAL A 103 -3.82 10.70 -3.17
N LYS A 104 -5.06 11.17 -3.21
CA LYS A 104 -6.11 10.60 -4.06
C LYS A 104 -6.04 11.24 -5.45
N TYR A 105 -6.03 10.40 -6.48
CA TYR A 105 -6.16 10.78 -7.87
C TYR A 105 -7.49 10.27 -8.44
N THR A 106 -8.17 11.13 -9.19
CA THR A 106 -9.42 10.79 -9.87
C THR A 106 -9.19 10.83 -11.37
N ILE A 107 -9.30 9.66 -12.01
CA ILE A 107 -9.22 9.47 -13.46
C ILE A 107 -10.64 9.53 -14.01
N SER A 108 -10.96 10.54 -14.82
CA SER A 108 -12.28 10.66 -15.45
C SER A 108 -12.26 10.13 -16.88
N ASN A 109 -13.20 9.26 -17.21
CA ASN A 109 -13.39 8.68 -18.54
C ASN A 109 -14.82 8.92 -19.03
N SER A 110 -14.98 9.80 -20.03
CA SER A 110 -16.28 10.08 -20.67
C SER A 110 -16.72 9.02 -21.70
N GLY A 111 -15.84 8.06 -22.02
CA GLY A 111 -16.09 7.00 -22.99
C GLY A 111 -16.65 5.71 -22.37
N SER A 112 -16.50 4.61 -23.11
CA SER A 112 -16.77 3.26 -22.59
C SER A 112 -15.70 2.85 -21.59
N ALA A 113 -16.03 1.91 -20.70
CA ALA A 113 -15.05 1.33 -19.79
C ALA A 113 -13.91 0.66 -20.59
N ASP A 114 -12.70 0.78 -20.09
CA ASP A 114 -11.49 0.19 -20.65
C ASP A 114 -10.81 -0.68 -19.59
N SER A 115 -9.92 -1.58 -20.00
CA SER A 115 -9.23 -2.49 -19.11
C SER A 115 -7.79 -2.70 -19.55
N ASP A 116 -6.93 -3.03 -18.59
CA ASP A 116 -5.52 -3.32 -18.82
C ASP A 116 -4.79 -2.22 -19.61
N LYS A 117 -4.97 -0.97 -19.15
CA LYS A 117 -4.31 0.21 -19.74
C LYS A 117 -3.36 0.85 -18.74
N LYS A 118 -2.30 1.47 -19.24
CA LYS A 118 -1.42 2.30 -18.42
C LYS A 118 -1.87 3.75 -18.46
N VAL A 119 -1.85 4.42 -17.32
CA VAL A 119 -2.19 5.84 -17.20
C VAL A 119 -0.96 6.61 -16.76
N LYS A 120 -0.68 7.73 -17.42
CA LYS A 120 0.42 8.62 -17.06
C LYS A 120 -0.01 9.57 -15.94
N PHE A 121 0.75 9.60 -14.86
CA PHE A 121 0.65 10.54 -13.77
C PHE A 121 1.87 11.45 -13.79
N ASP A 122 1.63 12.75 -13.67
CA ASP A 122 2.65 13.78 -13.58
C ASP A 122 2.64 14.36 -12.15
N ILE A 123 3.74 14.16 -11.43
CA ILE A 123 3.85 14.48 -10.00
C ILE A 123 5.12 15.29 -9.75
N ASP A 124 4.99 16.43 -9.06
CA ASP A 124 6.15 17.21 -8.58
C ASP A 124 6.80 16.50 -7.39
N THR A 125 7.73 15.57 -7.67
CA THR A 125 8.45 14.86 -6.61
C THR A 125 9.54 15.72 -5.97
N ALA A 126 10.08 16.72 -6.68
CA ALA A 126 11.08 17.63 -6.14
C ALA A 126 10.56 18.41 -4.92
N ALA A 127 9.33 18.91 -4.98
CA ALA A 127 8.70 19.58 -3.84
C ALA A 127 8.52 18.62 -2.64
N ILE A 128 8.09 17.38 -2.89
CA ILE A 128 7.85 16.39 -1.84
C ILE A 128 9.17 15.92 -1.19
N ILE A 129 10.23 15.77 -1.97
CA ILE A 129 11.59 15.44 -1.49
C ILE A 129 12.17 16.60 -0.69
N THR A 130 11.98 17.84 -1.14
CA THR A 130 12.42 19.05 -0.41
C THR A 130 11.75 19.14 0.96
N ASP A 131 10.48 18.75 1.05
CA ASP A 131 9.72 18.63 2.31
C ASP A 131 10.17 17.44 3.19
N GLY A 132 11.08 16.59 2.71
CA GLY A 132 11.56 15.40 3.42
C GLY A 132 10.51 14.29 3.55
N LYS A 133 9.51 14.27 2.67
CA LYS A 133 8.38 13.32 2.73
C LYS A 133 8.52 12.14 1.78
N LEU A 134 9.41 12.19 0.80
CA LEU A 134 9.69 11.13 -0.17
C LEU A 134 11.20 10.87 -0.19
N GLN A 135 11.61 9.63 -0.46
CA GLN A 135 13.03 9.30 -0.65
C GLN A 135 13.58 9.97 -1.92
N THR A 136 14.88 10.24 -1.93
CA THR A 136 15.56 10.94 -3.04
C THR A 136 15.56 10.18 -4.36
N ASP A 137 15.31 8.87 -4.31
CA ASP A 137 15.21 7.97 -5.46
C ASP A 137 13.76 7.61 -5.83
N CYS A 138 12.77 8.18 -5.13
CA CYS A 138 11.35 7.89 -5.29
C CYS A 138 10.98 6.41 -5.07
N GLY A 139 11.85 5.64 -4.39
CA GLY A 139 11.66 4.22 -4.15
C GLY A 139 10.43 3.91 -3.30
N ASP A 140 10.09 4.84 -2.41
CA ASP A 140 8.90 4.83 -1.57
C ASP A 140 7.69 5.47 -2.26
N SER A 141 7.41 5.09 -3.50
CA SER A 141 6.11 5.35 -4.14
C SER A 141 5.32 4.06 -4.26
N ARG A 142 4.03 4.07 -3.91
CA ARG A 142 3.11 2.95 -4.18
C ARG A 142 1.79 3.48 -4.71
N PHE A 143 1.24 2.78 -5.70
CA PHE A 143 -0.07 3.08 -6.24
C PHE A 143 -1.03 1.97 -5.85
N THR A 144 -2.26 2.34 -5.48
CA THR A 144 -3.30 1.37 -5.14
C THR A 144 -4.65 1.78 -5.71
N ASP A 145 -5.52 0.81 -5.92
CA ASP A 145 -6.92 1.06 -6.28
C ASP A 145 -7.77 1.46 -5.05
N ILE A 146 -9.07 1.66 -5.28
CA ILE A 146 -10.04 1.94 -4.21
C ILE A 146 -10.22 0.79 -3.21
N ASN A 147 -9.80 -0.43 -3.55
CA ASN A 147 -9.89 -1.60 -2.67
C ASN A 147 -8.60 -1.83 -1.87
N GLY A 148 -7.55 -1.01 -2.09
CA GLY A 148 -6.23 -1.20 -1.50
C GLY A 148 -5.38 -2.26 -2.21
N GLN A 149 -5.75 -2.69 -3.42
CA GLN A 149 -4.90 -3.54 -4.25
C GLN A 149 -3.74 -2.71 -4.81
N ILE A 150 -2.52 -3.22 -4.66
CA ILE A 150 -1.32 -2.60 -5.24
C ILE A 150 -1.39 -2.68 -6.76
N LEU A 151 -1.10 -1.55 -7.40
CA LEU A 151 -0.96 -1.42 -8.84
C LEU A 151 0.51 -1.34 -9.21
N GLU A 152 0.86 -2.06 -10.28
CA GLU A 152 2.17 -1.99 -10.88
C GLU A 152 2.40 -0.62 -11.50
N TYR A 153 3.61 -0.09 -11.38
CA TYR A 153 3.98 1.16 -12.00
C TYR A 153 5.39 1.10 -12.60
N TYR A 154 5.65 2.01 -13.52
CA TYR A 154 6.95 2.26 -14.13
C TYR A 154 7.25 3.75 -14.04
N LEU A 155 8.39 4.08 -13.44
CA LEU A 155 8.93 5.43 -13.36
C LEU A 155 9.78 5.71 -14.61
N ASP A 156 9.39 6.71 -15.40
CA ASP A 156 10.12 7.07 -16.61
C ASP A 156 11.30 7.99 -16.29
N THR A 157 12.48 7.40 -16.17
CA THR A 157 13.73 8.12 -15.90
C THR A 157 14.23 9.00 -17.05
N VAL A 158 13.67 8.86 -18.25
CA VAL A 158 14.07 9.64 -19.44
C VAL A 158 13.11 10.81 -19.67
N GLY A 159 11.80 10.57 -19.59
CA GLY A 159 10.74 11.56 -19.81
C GLY A 159 10.47 12.47 -18.61
N GLY A 160 10.62 11.95 -17.39
CA GLY A 160 10.36 12.67 -16.15
C GLY A 160 10.94 11.92 -14.96
N ALA A 161 12.25 12.07 -14.75
CA ALA A 161 12.98 11.39 -13.68
C ALA A 161 12.48 11.77 -12.28
N CYS A 162 12.84 10.97 -11.28
CA CYS A 162 12.65 11.34 -9.88
C CYS A 162 13.36 12.66 -9.54
N ASN A 163 12.84 13.38 -8.55
CA ASN A 163 13.37 14.65 -8.04
C ASN A 163 13.30 15.78 -9.07
N THR A 164 12.22 15.81 -9.84
CA THR A 164 11.87 16.90 -10.75
C THR A 164 10.51 17.48 -10.39
N ASN A 165 10.19 18.65 -10.93
CA ASN A 165 8.87 19.27 -10.82
C ASN A 165 7.79 18.58 -11.67
N SER A 166 8.19 17.62 -12.50
CA SER A 166 7.32 16.83 -13.37
C SER A 166 7.94 15.43 -13.52
N THR A 167 7.53 14.54 -12.64
CA THR A 167 7.97 13.13 -12.62
C THR A 167 6.87 12.26 -13.22
N ASP A 168 7.27 11.45 -14.20
CA ASP A 168 6.37 10.69 -15.04
C ASP A 168 6.23 9.26 -14.51
N TYR A 169 5.07 8.95 -13.91
CA TYR A 169 4.70 7.60 -13.50
C TYR A 169 3.68 7.02 -14.48
N TYR A 170 3.99 5.86 -15.04
CA TYR A 170 3.01 5.05 -15.76
C TYR A 170 2.48 4.00 -14.81
N VAL A 171 1.18 4.01 -14.52
CA VAL A 171 0.55 3.04 -13.61
C VAL A 171 -0.37 2.14 -14.40
N LEU A 172 -0.23 0.82 -14.24
CA LEU A 172 -1.08 -0.16 -14.90
C LEU A 172 -2.40 -0.27 -14.14
N VAL A 173 -3.50 0.07 -14.80
CA VAL A 173 -4.85 0.06 -14.23
C VAL A 173 -5.65 -1.08 -14.86
N PRO A 174 -6.04 -2.12 -14.08
CA PRO A 174 -6.77 -3.28 -14.61
C PRO A 174 -8.14 -2.94 -15.18
N THR A 175 -8.85 -1.96 -14.59
CA THR A 175 -10.16 -1.55 -15.06
C THR A 175 -10.35 -0.04 -14.85
N ILE A 176 -10.66 0.65 -15.94
CA ILE A 176 -11.01 2.07 -15.98
C ILE A 176 -12.50 2.13 -16.30
N ASN A 177 -13.30 2.53 -15.32
CA ASN A 177 -14.75 2.59 -15.48
C ASN A 177 -15.16 3.68 -16.48
N SER A 178 -16.38 3.59 -17.00
CA SER A 178 -17.05 4.76 -17.61
C SER A 178 -17.45 5.69 -16.46
N GLY A 179 -16.90 6.90 -16.42
CA GLY A 179 -16.94 7.82 -15.29
C GLY A 179 -15.62 7.88 -14.53
N ASP A 180 -15.70 7.93 -13.20
CA ASP A 180 -14.54 8.16 -12.34
C ASP A 180 -13.90 6.85 -11.86
N THR A 181 -12.58 6.78 -11.95
CA THR A 181 -11.76 5.71 -11.36
C THR A 181 -10.78 6.33 -10.37
N ILE A 182 -10.75 5.81 -9.15
CA ILE A 182 -9.96 6.37 -8.05
C ILE A 182 -8.70 5.53 -7.84
N ILE A 183 -7.56 6.22 -7.83
CA ILE A 183 -6.24 5.65 -7.52
C ILE A 183 -5.64 6.44 -6.36
N TYR A 184 -4.92 5.77 -5.48
CA TYR A 184 -4.17 6.41 -4.40
C TYR A 184 -2.67 6.25 -4.63
N HIS A 185 -1.93 7.35 -4.49
CA HIS A 185 -0.48 7.36 -4.41
C HIS A 185 -0.06 7.48 -2.95
N TYR A 186 0.62 6.47 -2.44
CA TYR A 186 1.20 6.42 -1.11
C TYR A 186 2.69 6.77 -1.18
N TYR A 187 3.16 7.56 -0.20
CA TYR A 187 4.58 7.92 -0.03
C TYR A 187 4.96 8.17 1.44
N GLY A 188 6.26 8.30 1.71
CA GLY A 188 6.81 8.61 3.04
C GLY A 188 7.12 7.40 3.89
N ASN A 189 7.59 6.32 3.26
CA ASN A 189 8.14 5.17 3.96
C ASN A 189 9.66 5.08 3.69
N PRO A 190 10.52 5.52 4.62
CA PRO A 190 11.97 5.58 4.40
C PRO A 190 12.66 4.21 4.29
N TYR A 191 11.93 3.13 4.60
CA TYR A 191 12.44 1.76 4.52
C TYR A 191 11.84 0.97 3.35
N ALA A 192 10.96 1.60 2.55
CA ALA A 192 10.40 0.93 1.39
C ALA A 192 11.47 0.72 0.31
N PRO A 193 11.59 -0.48 -0.25
CA PRO A 193 12.44 -0.71 -1.42
C PRO A 193 11.81 -0.11 -2.68
N ASN A 194 12.61 0.05 -3.73
CA ASN A 194 12.12 0.46 -5.05
C ASN A 194 10.97 -0.44 -5.53
N GLY A 195 9.86 0.17 -5.92
CA GLY A 195 8.67 -0.53 -6.41
C GLY A 195 8.42 -0.36 -7.92
N THR A 196 9.26 0.39 -8.62
CA THR A 196 9.13 0.57 -10.07
C THR A 196 9.50 -0.71 -10.80
N ASN A 197 8.81 -1.01 -11.89
CA ASN A 197 9.22 -2.06 -12.82
C ASN A 197 10.50 -1.64 -13.57
N ASP A 198 11.30 -2.64 -13.98
CA ASP A 198 12.56 -2.44 -14.71
C ASP A 198 12.34 -1.98 -16.16
N SER A 199 11.15 -2.20 -16.71
CA SER A 199 10.81 -1.89 -18.09
C SER A 199 9.40 -1.36 -18.20
N GLN A 200 9.18 -0.51 -19.19
CA GLN A 200 7.88 0.07 -19.50
C GLN A 200 6.88 -1.02 -19.93
N PHE A 201 5.63 -0.82 -19.57
CA PHE A 201 4.50 -1.66 -19.93
C PHE A 201 4.23 -1.69 -21.44
N THR A 202 3.84 -2.85 -21.97
CA THR A 202 3.48 -3.03 -23.38
C THR A 202 2.05 -2.60 -23.70
N GLN A 203 1.20 -2.47 -22.67
CA GLN A 203 -0.19 -2.03 -22.77
C GLN A 203 -0.29 -0.62 -23.32
N ASP A 204 -1.39 -0.27 -24.00
CA ASP A 204 -1.58 1.08 -24.52
C ASP A 204 -1.73 2.11 -23.38
N THR A 205 -1.26 3.33 -23.65
CA THR A 205 -1.48 4.46 -22.75
C THR A 205 -2.91 4.97 -22.90
N PHE A 206 -3.66 4.96 -21.80
CA PHE A 206 -4.97 5.61 -21.72
C PHE A 206 -4.80 7.09 -21.40
N SER A 207 -5.44 7.93 -22.22
CA SER A 207 -5.48 9.38 -22.02
C SER A 207 -6.81 9.77 -21.37
N PRO A 208 -6.84 10.06 -20.06
CA PRO A 208 -8.08 10.41 -19.39
C PRO A 208 -8.64 11.74 -19.87
N THR A 209 -9.96 11.91 -19.76
CA THR A 209 -10.62 13.21 -20.02
C THR A 209 -10.13 14.27 -19.04
N SER A 210 -9.93 13.86 -17.79
CA SER A 210 -9.25 14.66 -16.77
C SER A 210 -8.58 13.74 -15.74
N LEU A 211 -7.45 14.21 -15.21
CA LEU A 211 -6.76 13.59 -14.08
C LEU A 211 -6.59 14.66 -13.01
N THR A 212 -7.26 14.49 -11.86
CA THR A 212 -7.22 15.47 -10.76
C THR A 212 -6.66 14.85 -9.49
N SER A 213 -5.81 15.60 -8.79
CA SER A 213 -5.28 15.24 -7.48
C SER A 213 -6.05 15.95 -6.37
N ALA A 214 -6.29 15.25 -5.27
CA ALA A 214 -6.76 15.84 -4.02
C ALA A 214 -5.57 16.33 -3.17
N SER A 215 -5.87 17.00 -2.06
CA SER A 215 -4.86 17.30 -1.04
C SER A 215 -4.28 16.01 -0.44
N SER A 216 -2.99 16.03 -0.10
CA SER A 216 -2.34 14.94 0.62
C SER A 216 -2.97 14.75 2.00
N GLU A 217 -3.27 13.49 2.32
CA GLU A 217 -3.77 13.05 3.61
C GLU A 217 -2.62 12.43 4.41
N THR A 218 -2.52 12.78 5.69
CA THR A 218 -1.53 12.20 6.60
C THR A 218 -2.08 10.96 7.30
N GLY A 219 -1.27 9.91 7.34
CA GLY A 219 -1.63 8.61 7.91
C GLY A 219 -1.66 8.60 9.42
N LYS A 220 -2.24 7.55 9.97
CA LYS A 220 -2.13 7.22 11.39
C LYS A 220 -0.76 6.59 11.67
N GLY A 221 0.31 7.24 11.21
CA GLY A 221 1.66 6.90 11.63
C GLY A 221 1.82 7.15 13.12
N PRO A 222 2.85 6.57 13.78
CA PRO A 222 3.12 6.87 15.18
C PRO A 222 3.30 8.39 15.35
N VAL A 223 2.43 9.00 16.17
CA VAL A 223 2.34 10.45 16.43
C VAL A 223 3.62 11.02 17.08
N ALA A 224 4.62 10.18 17.35
CA ALA A 224 5.88 10.59 17.94
C ALA A 224 7.05 9.81 17.33
N TYR A 225 7.76 10.47 16.43
CA TYR A 225 9.14 10.14 16.09
C TYR A 225 10.03 10.70 17.20
N TRP A 226 10.24 9.94 18.27
CA TRP A 226 11.24 10.29 19.26
C TRP A 226 12.61 10.06 18.64
N LYS A 227 13.22 11.13 18.12
CA LYS A 227 14.66 11.14 17.84
C LYS A 227 15.35 11.11 19.18
N LEU A 228 15.67 9.91 19.67
CA LEU A 228 16.68 9.74 20.70
C LEU A 228 18.01 10.09 20.04
N ASP A 229 18.30 11.38 19.97
CA ASP A 229 19.66 11.87 19.76
C ASP A 229 20.41 11.59 21.07
N GLU A 230 20.70 10.31 21.29
CA GLU A 230 21.73 9.95 22.25
C GLU A 230 23.02 10.49 21.67
N GLY A 231 23.34 11.73 22.05
CA GLY A 231 24.66 12.29 21.90
C GLY A 231 25.63 11.29 22.49
N TYR A 232 26.24 10.49 21.62
CA TYR A 232 27.35 9.63 21.97
C TYR A 232 28.51 10.53 22.35
N ASP A 233 28.52 10.96 23.60
CA ASP A 233 29.72 11.37 24.27
C ASP A 233 30.67 10.18 24.17
N LYS A 234 31.67 10.30 23.29
CA LYS A 234 32.75 9.34 23.10
C LYS A 234 33.63 9.28 24.36
N LYS A 235 33.09 8.79 25.47
CA LYS A 235 33.88 8.31 26.58
C LYS A 235 34.19 6.85 26.33
N ALA A 236 35.48 6.52 26.34
CA ALA A 236 35.94 5.14 26.33
C ALA A 236 35.27 4.42 27.52
N ASP A 237 34.72 3.24 27.24
CA ASP A 237 34.19 2.26 28.21
C ASP A 237 32.68 2.24 28.50
N THR A 238 31.81 2.67 27.58
CA THR A 238 30.41 2.23 27.62
C THR A 238 30.24 0.94 26.83
N LYS A 239 30.31 -0.21 27.52
CA LYS A 239 29.75 -1.47 27.02
C LYS A 239 28.23 -1.29 26.90
N ILE A 240 27.73 -1.24 25.68
CA ILE A 240 26.30 -1.29 25.40
C ILE A 240 25.98 -2.72 24.96
N GLU A 241 25.49 -3.53 25.90
CA GLU A 241 24.72 -4.72 25.54
C GLU A 241 23.25 -4.33 25.51
N GLN A 242 22.81 -3.85 24.35
CA GLN A 242 21.39 -3.80 24.04
C GLN A 242 21.13 -4.83 22.94
N GLN A 243 20.82 -6.05 23.37
CA GLN A 243 20.40 -7.11 22.47
C GLN A 243 18.95 -6.85 22.05
N ILE A 244 18.79 -6.35 20.83
CA ILE A 244 17.50 -6.31 20.13
C ILE A 244 17.52 -7.51 19.18
N GLU A 245 16.81 -8.57 19.52
CA GLU A 245 16.47 -9.67 18.60
C GLU A 245 15.47 -9.13 17.57
N ILE A 246 15.96 -8.66 16.43
CA ILE A 246 15.16 -8.52 15.21
C ILE A 246 15.53 -9.68 14.29
N MET A 247 14.53 -10.53 14.07
CA MET A 247 14.37 -11.53 13.01
C MET A 247 15.47 -11.54 11.94
N ASN A 248 16.17 -12.67 11.87
CA ASN A 248 17.17 -13.08 10.88
C ASN A 248 16.89 -12.56 9.45
N GLN A 249 17.61 -11.51 9.05
CA GLN A 249 18.02 -11.36 7.67
C GLN A 249 19.47 -10.91 7.65
N GLU A 250 20.36 -11.90 7.48
CA GLU A 250 21.80 -11.71 7.40
C GLU A 250 22.14 -11.06 6.05
N TYR A 251 22.13 -9.73 6.00
CA TYR A 251 22.76 -9.03 4.88
C TYR A 251 24.27 -9.02 5.11
N SER A 252 24.92 -10.10 4.67
CA SER A 252 26.36 -10.17 4.52
C SER A 252 26.81 -9.18 3.44
N THR A 253 27.10 -7.94 3.82
CA THR A 253 28.00 -7.10 3.02
C THR A 253 29.41 -7.59 3.36
N PHE A 254 29.98 -8.37 2.45
CA PHE A 254 31.29 -9.00 2.61
C PHE A 254 32.41 -7.94 2.49
N TYR A 255 32.52 -7.05 3.50
CA TYR A 255 33.77 -6.35 3.73
C TYR A 255 34.66 -7.29 4.53
N ALA A 256 35.78 -7.69 3.94
CA ALA A 256 36.81 -8.43 4.66
C ALA A 256 37.15 -7.66 5.96
N THR A 257 37.08 -8.37 7.08
CA THR A 257 37.56 -7.87 8.38
C THR A 257 39.00 -7.40 8.21
N TRP A 258 39.36 -6.32 8.90
CA TRP A 258 40.75 -5.86 8.89
C TRP A 258 41.68 -7.01 9.27
N TYR A 259 42.78 -7.17 8.53
CA TYR A 259 43.83 -8.12 8.93
C TYR A 259 44.42 -7.77 10.32
N ASN A 260 44.30 -6.50 10.74
CA ASN A 260 44.77 -6.03 12.03
C ASN A 260 43.78 -5.01 12.62
N GLU A 261 43.34 -5.26 13.85
CA GLU A 261 42.34 -4.45 14.57
C GLU A 261 42.86 -3.06 14.98
N SER A 262 44.18 -2.84 14.98
CA SER A 262 44.80 -1.55 15.31
C SER A 262 44.83 -0.56 14.13
N TRP A 263 44.31 -0.93 12.96
CA TRP A 263 44.32 -0.08 11.77
C TRP A 263 43.04 0.76 11.66
N THR A 264 43.20 2.06 11.38
CA THR A 264 42.10 3.03 11.38
C THR A 264 41.80 3.65 10.00
N ARG A 265 42.61 3.36 8.97
CA ARG A 265 42.49 3.96 7.63
C ARG A 265 42.78 2.94 6.54
N ARG A 266 41.91 2.90 5.52
CA ARG A 266 42.07 2.09 4.30
C ARG A 266 41.68 2.92 3.09
N LYS A 267 42.34 2.66 1.97
CA LYS A 267 41.99 3.23 0.66
C LYS A 267 41.64 2.08 -0.26
N LEU A 268 40.47 2.14 -0.89
CA LEU A 268 40.06 1.16 -1.90
C LEU A 268 40.91 1.37 -3.16
N ILE A 269 41.48 0.29 -3.69
CA ILE A 269 42.18 0.29 -4.97
C ILE A 269 41.49 -0.74 -5.86
N THR A 270 40.97 -0.29 -6.99
CA THR A 270 40.33 -1.15 -7.99
C THR A 270 41.36 -1.52 -9.04
N ALA A 271 41.57 -2.82 -9.26
CA ALA A 271 42.36 -3.34 -10.38
C ALA A 271 41.41 -3.92 -11.42
N THR A 272 41.49 -3.41 -12.66
CA THR A 272 40.66 -3.86 -13.77
C THR A 272 41.50 -4.69 -14.74
N ASN A 273 41.04 -5.90 -15.05
CA ASN A 273 41.64 -6.73 -16.09
C ASN A 273 41.13 -6.24 -17.47
N ASN A 274 42.06 -5.84 -18.35
CA ASN A 274 41.73 -5.32 -19.67
C ASN A 274 41.83 -6.38 -20.79
N VAL A 275 42.03 -7.65 -20.45
CA VAL A 275 42.00 -8.75 -21.42
C VAL A 275 40.77 -9.63 -21.21
N ALA A 276 40.25 -10.20 -22.29
CA ALA A 276 39.07 -11.07 -22.28
C ALA A 276 39.35 -12.50 -21.75
N SER A 277 40.50 -12.72 -21.13
CA SER A 277 40.95 -14.01 -20.60
C SER A 277 41.27 -13.90 -19.11
N GLU A 278 41.05 -14.99 -18.38
CA GLU A 278 41.47 -15.11 -16.99
C GLU A 278 43.01 -15.09 -16.89
N LEU A 279 43.54 -14.24 -16.00
CA LEU A 279 44.97 -14.13 -15.71
C LEU A 279 45.23 -14.69 -14.31
N THR A 280 46.15 -15.65 -14.18
CA THR A 280 46.57 -16.22 -12.89
C THR A 280 48.03 -15.90 -12.60
N ASN A 281 48.37 -15.56 -11.35
CA ASN A 281 49.74 -15.28 -10.88
C ASN A 281 50.46 -14.11 -11.58
N TYR A 282 49.75 -13.01 -11.85
CA TYR A 282 50.33 -11.80 -12.43
C TYR A 282 50.74 -10.78 -11.35
N GLN A 283 51.88 -10.14 -11.53
CA GLN A 283 52.30 -9.01 -10.71
C GLN A 283 51.59 -7.72 -11.14
N ILE A 284 51.19 -6.90 -10.18
CA ILE A 284 50.61 -5.58 -10.41
C ILE A 284 51.52 -4.55 -9.73
N GLN A 285 51.95 -3.54 -10.48
CA GLN A 285 52.70 -2.41 -9.92
C GLN A 285 51.74 -1.41 -9.30
N LEU A 286 51.91 -1.13 -8.00
CA LEU A 286 51.19 -0.08 -7.29
C LEU A 286 52.18 1.03 -6.95
N THR A 287 51.95 2.24 -7.48
CA THR A 287 52.71 3.42 -7.10
C THR A 287 51.94 4.17 -6.03
N LEU A 288 52.44 4.12 -4.80
CA LEU A 288 51.88 4.86 -3.67
C LEU A 288 52.69 6.16 -3.49
N THR A 289 52.06 7.29 -3.74
CA THR A 289 52.55 8.59 -3.29
C THR A 289 52.15 8.78 -1.83
N TYR A 290 53.14 9.00 -0.97
CA TYR A 290 52.97 9.32 0.44
C TYR A 290 52.82 10.83 0.65
#